data_AF-A0A5E4IS41-F1
#
_entry.id   AF-A0A5E4IS41-F1
#
_cell.length_a   1.000
_cell.length_b   1.000
_cell.length_c   1.000
_cell.angle_alpha   90.00
_cell.angle_beta   90.00
_cell.angle_gamma   90.00
#
_symmetry.space_group_name_H-M   'P 1'
#
loop_
_entity.id
_entity.type
_entity.pdbx_description
1 polymer ?
#
loop_
_entity_poly.entity_id
_entity_poly.type
_entity_poly.pdbx_seq_one_letter_code
_entity_poly.pdbx_strand_id
1 'polypeptide(L)'
;MGRESGLAVYGMKEVNEALEYSAVQDLLLTDELLRSNKEVERLAEKAQRNKVKLNIFSTENDAGKQLKGLSGIAALLRFKIR
;
A
#
# COMPACT_ATOMS: atom_id res chain seq x y z
N MET A 1 -0.71 23.08 10.93
CA MET A 1 -1.60 21.90 11.04
C MET A 1 -1.08 20.88 10.06
N GLY A 2 -0.58 19.74 10.51
CA GLY A 2 -0.08 18.73 9.59
C GLY A 2 0.88 17.80 10.27
N ARG A 3 0.92 16.57 9.75
CA ARG A 3 1.78 15.45 10.17
C ARG A 3 1.14 14.53 11.20
N GLU A 4 0.03 13.94 10.79
CA GLU A 4 -0.43 12.61 11.21
C GLU A 4 0.52 11.50 10.70
N SER A 5 1.83 11.62 10.94
CA SER A 5 2.88 10.72 10.44
C SER A 5 2.78 9.25 10.92
N GLY A 6 1.74 8.89 11.68
CA GLY A 6 1.45 7.51 12.11
C GLY A 6 0.39 6.79 11.29
N LEU A 7 -0.08 7.36 10.18
CA LEU A 7 -1.13 6.79 9.34
C LEU A 7 -0.62 6.11 8.06
N ALA A 8 0.68 5.87 7.93
CA ALA A 8 1.21 5.13 6.80
C ALA A 8 1.86 3.84 7.28
N VAL A 9 1.55 2.73 6.62
CA VAL A 9 2.16 1.42 6.85
C VAL A 9 2.85 0.93 5.59
N TYR A 10 3.88 0.11 5.77
CA TYR A 10 4.67 -0.43 4.67
C TYR A 10 4.94 -1.91 4.88
N GLY A 11 5.16 -2.61 3.77
CA GLY A 11 5.37 -4.06 3.79
C GLY A 11 4.06 -4.86 3.84
N MET A 12 4.13 -6.08 3.31
CA MET A 12 2.92 -6.90 3.06
C MET A 12 2.15 -7.23 4.34
N LYS A 13 2.83 -7.46 5.46
CA LYS A 13 2.20 -7.83 6.75
C LYS A 13 1.34 -6.70 7.30
N GLU A 14 1.90 -5.51 7.45
CA GLU A 14 1.17 -4.35 7.98
C GLU A 14 0.04 -3.93 7.05
N VAL A 15 0.26 -3.97 5.74
CA VAL A 15 -0.78 -3.69 4.74
C VAL A 15 -1.91 -4.71 4.79
N ASN A 16 -1.60 -6.00 4.97
CA ASN A 16 -2.62 -7.02 5.12
C ASN A 16 -3.44 -6.79 6.41
N GLU A 17 -2.79 -6.57 7.56
CA GLU A 17 -3.49 -6.24 8.80
C GLU A 17 -4.39 -5.00 8.62
N ALA A 18 -3.85 -3.95 8.01
CA ALA A 18 -4.62 -2.74 7.73
C ALA A 18 -5.87 -2.97 6.88
N LEU A 19 -5.75 -3.84 5.87
CA LEU A 19 -6.87 -4.24 5.03
C LEU A 19 -7.90 -5.06 5.82
N GLU A 20 -7.47 -5.94 6.72
CA GLU A 20 -8.37 -6.70 7.59
C GLU A 20 -9.13 -5.80 8.57
N TYR A 21 -8.47 -4.78 9.12
CA TYR A 21 -9.12 -3.77 9.96
C TYR A 21 -9.96 -2.75 9.17
N SER A 22 -10.01 -2.84 7.83
CA SER A 22 -10.61 -1.82 6.97
C SER A 22 -10.12 -0.39 7.27
N ALA A 23 -8.89 -0.29 7.77
CA ALA A 23 -8.24 0.95 8.13
C ALA A 23 -7.62 1.64 6.91
N VAL A 24 -7.43 0.92 5.80
CA VAL A 24 -6.80 1.48 4.59
C VAL A 24 -7.70 2.50 3.89
N GLN A 25 -7.11 3.64 3.57
CA GLN A 25 -7.66 4.70 2.75
C GLN A 25 -7.17 4.58 1.30
N ASP A 26 -5.84 4.57 1.13
CA ASP A 26 -5.16 4.56 -0.15
C ASP A 26 -4.07 3.49 -0.13
N LEU A 27 -4.06 2.58 -1.10
CA LEU A 27 -3.00 1.59 -1.28
C LEU A 27 -2.03 2.10 -2.35
N LEU A 28 -0.75 2.16 -2.02
CA LEU A 28 0.33 2.55 -2.92
C LEU A 28 1.17 1.32 -3.26
N LEU A 29 1.29 1.01 -4.54
CA LEU A 29 2.09 -0.12 -5.01
C LEU A 29 2.70 0.18 -6.36
N THR A 30 3.72 -0.58 -6.74
CA THR A 30 4.33 -0.44 -8.07
C THR A 30 3.77 -1.49 -9.03
N ASP A 31 3.58 -1.14 -10.32
CA ASP A 31 3.13 -2.08 -11.36
C ASP A 31 4.04 -3.32 -11.40
N GLU A 32 5.36 -3.11 -11.30
CA GLU A 32 6.33 -4.19 -11.26
C GLU A 32 6.07 -5.13 -10.08
N LEU A 33 5.78 -4.61 -8.89
CA LEU A 33 5.53 -5.44 -7.71
C LEU A 33 4.19 -6.18 -7.82
N LEU A 34 3.16 -5.52 -8.38
CA LEU A 34 1.86 -6.13 -8.67
C LEU A 34 2.03 -7.33 -9.60
N ARG A 35 2.81 -7.17 -10.66
CA ARG A 35 3.06 -8.22 -11.66
C ARG A 35 4.05 -9.28 -11.18
N SER A 36 5.03 -8.89 -10.36
CA SER A 36 6.07 -9.79 -9.88
C SER A 36 5.65 -10.59 -8.64
N ASN A 37 4.59 -10.20 -7.93
CA ASN A 37 4.21 -10.80 -6.65
C ASN A 37 2.70 -11.06 -6.54
N LYS A 38 2.28 -12.33 -6.67
CA LYS A 38 0.86 -12.73 -6.61
C LYS A 38 0.17 -12.39 -5.30
N GLU A 39 0.88 -12.30 -4.18
CA GLU A 39 0.27 -11.91 -2.91
C GLU A 39 -0.16 -10.44 -2.91
N VAL A 40 0.63 -9.57 -3.54
CA VAL A 40 0.32 -8.14 -3.70
C VAL A 40 -0.87 -7.96 -4.61
N GLU A 41 -0.95 -8.74 -5.70
CA GLU A 41 -2.13 -8.79 -6.58
C GLU A 41 -3.41 -9.12 -5.79
N ARG A 42 -3.37 -10.18 -4.97
CA ARG A 42 -4.49 -10.55 -4.09
C ARG A 42 -4.85 -9.47 -3.08
N LEU A 43 -3.86 -8.78 -2.51
CA LEU A 43 -4.09 -7.64 -1.61
C LEU A 43 -4.74 -6.47 -2.34
N ALA A 44 -4.29 -6.15 -3.55
CA ALA A 44 -4.87 -5.11 -4.38
C ALA A 44 -6.33 -5.45 -4.75
N GLU A 45 -6.63 -6.70 -5.09
CA GLU A 45 -8.01 -7.15 -5.32
C GLU A 45 -8.87 -7.04 -4.06
N LYS A 46 -8.36 -7.44 -2.89
CA LYS A 46 -9.06 -7.27 -1.61
C LYS A 46 -9.31 -5.79 -1.32
N ALA A 47 -8.31 -4.93 -1.54
CA ALA A 47 -8.42 -3.48 -1.36
C ALA A 47 -9.49 -2.90 -2.28
N GLN A 48 -9.50 -3.30 -3.55
CA GLN A 48 -10.51 -2.88 -4.52
C GLN A 48 -11.93 -3.29 -4.08
N ARG A 49 -12.11 -4.51 -3.55
CA ARG A 49 -13.38 -4.97 -2.97
C ARG A 49 -13.80 -4.14 -1.75
N ASN A 50 -12.84 -3.72 -0.93
CA ASN A 50 -13.06 -2.85 0.23
C ASN A 50 -13.22 -1.35 -0.12
N LYS A 51 -13.40 -1.01 -1.41
CA LYS A 51 -13.48 0.38 -1.91
C LYS A 51 -12.29 1.25 -1.49
N VAL A 52 -11.12 0.63 -1.36
CA VAL A 52 -9.85 1.32 -1.12
C VAL A 52 -9.34 1.90 -2.43
N LYS A 53 -8.74 3.09 -2.38
CA LYS A 53 -8.18 3.73 -3.56
C LYS A 53 -6.84 3.07 -3.91
N LEU A 54 -6.68 2.57 -5.13
CA LEU A 54 -5.43 1.98 -5.60
C LEU A 54 -4.60 3.02 -6.37
N ASN A 55 -3.39 3.31 -5.91
CA ASN A 55 -2.41 4.15 -6.60
C ASN A 55 -1.25 3.27 -7.06
N ILE A 56 -1.13 3.10 -8.38
CA ILE A 56 -0.09 2.29 -8.99
C ILE A 56 0.98 3.22 -9.56
N PHE A 57 2.22 3.07 -9.08
CA PHE A 57 3.37 3.83 -9.55
C PHE A 57 4.19 3.00 -10.53
N SER A 58 4.69 3.62 -11.60
CA SER A 58 5.61 2.96 -12.52
C SER A 58 7.03 2.94 -11.94
N THR A 59 7.72 1.81 -12.06
CA THR A 59 9.12 1.66 -11.60
C THR A 59 10.14 2.43 -12.43
N GLU A 60 9.70 2.99 -13.58
CA GLU A 60 10.50 3.87 -14.43
C GLU A 60 10.82 5.23 -13.76
N ASN A 61 10.05 5.63 -12.75
CA ASN A 61 10.22 6.92 -12.06
C ASN A 61 11.05 6.75 -10.77
N ASP A 62 11.81 7.77 -10.34
CA ASP A 62 12.60 7.74 -9.10
C ASP A 62 11.79 7.32 -7.86
N ALA A 63 10.51 7.69 -7.81
CA ALA A 63 9.58 7.27 -6.77
C ALA A 63 9.41 5.74 -6.69
N GLY A 64 9.38 5.04 -7.82
CA GLY A 64 9.28 3.59 -7.88
C GLY A 64 10.54 2.89 -7.36
N LYS A 65 11.73 3.46 -7.63
CA LYS A 65 13.00 2.97 -7.08
C LYS A 65 13.08 3.14 -5.56
N GLN A 66 12.64 4.29 -5.03
CA GLN A 66 12.55 4.49 -3.58
C GLN A 66 11.54 3.55 -2.93
N LEU A 67 10.36 3.35 -3.54
CA LEU A 67 9.35 2.40 -3.06
C LEU A 67 9.91 0.97 -3.01
N LYS A 68 10.69 0.55 -4.01
CA LYS A 68 11.36 -0.75 -4.03
C LYS A 68 12.28 -0.97 -2.82
N GLY A 69 12.94 0.08 -2.36
CA GLY A 69 13.74 0.07 -1.12
C GLY A 69 12.93 -0.08 0.17
N LEU A 70 11.63 0.24 0.13
CA LEU A 70 10.69 0.16 1.25
C LEU A 70 9.78 -1.08 1.18
N SER A 71 10.23 -2.17 0.54
CA SER A 71 9.45 -3.40 0.26
C SER A 71 8.48 -3.31 -0.93
N GLY A 72 8.40 -2.16 -1.61
CA GLY A 72 7.64 -1.96 -2.85
C GLY A 72 6.13 -1.75 -2.69
N ILE A 73 5.62 -1.85 -1.46
CA ILE A 73 4.21 -1.71 -1.11
C ILE A 73 4.05 -0.82 0.13
N ALA A 74 3.11 0.12 0.06
CA ALA A 74 2.74 0.99 1.16
C ALA A 74 1.22 1.20 1.18
N ALA A 75 0.67 1.55 2.32
CA ALA A 75 -0.73 1.92 2.44
C ALA A 75 -0.88 3.11 3.38
N LEU A 76 -1.78 4.01 3.01
CA LEU A 76 -2.28 5.09 3.84
C LEU A 76 -3.52 4.62 4.59
N LEU A 77 -3.59 4.96 5.86
CA LEU A 77 -4.62 4.56 6.80
C LEU A 77 -5.49 5.77 7.14
N ARG A 78 -6.77 5.52 7.39
CA ARG A 78 -7.72 6.51 7.89
C ARG A 78 -7.54 6.75 9.40
N PHE A 79 -7.05 5.74 10.10
CA PHE A 79 -6.81 5.76 11.54
C PHE A 79 -5.64 4.83 11.89
N LYS A 80 -4.94 5.14 12.98
CA LYS A 80 -3.77 4.38 13.39
C LYS A 80 -4.20 3.03 13.94
N ILE A 81 -3.66 1.97 13.36
CA ILE A 81 -3.78 0.58 13.82
C ILE A 81 -2.52 0.27 14.63
N ARG A 82 -2.55 0.71 15.90
CA ARG A 82 -1.50 0.65 16.94
C ARG A 82 -0.23 1.49 16.73
#